data_AF-A0A661VLE0-F1
#
_entry.id   AF-A0A661VLE0-F1
#
_cell.length_a   1.000
_cell.length_b   1.000
_cell.length_c   1.000
_cell.angle_alpha   90.00
_cell.angle_beta   90.00
_cell.angle_gamma   90.00
#
_symmetry.space_group_name_H-M   'P 1'
#
loop_
_entity.id
_entity.type
_entity.pdbx_description
1 polymer ?
#
loop_
_entity_poly.entity_id
_entity_poly.type
_entity_poly.pdbx_seq_one_letter_code
_entity_poly.pdbx_strand_id
1 'polypeptide(L)'
;MTYWEKAGKVNTQATVDLAIKRAEELGLEHIVVASNTGATAEKFVGRGLNIVCVTHHVGFTGPGEDEMRPEVRRRLEEQGVKLLTTT
;
A
#
# COMPACT_ATOMS: atom_id res chain seq x y z
N MET A 1 15.88 -0.92 14.02
CA MET A 1 16.21 -1.14 12.60
C MET A 1 16.20 -2.63 12.37
N THR A 2 15.53 -3.12 11.33
CA THR A 2 15.31 -4.56 11.10
C THR A 2 15.82 -4.94 9.73
N TYR A 3 16.45 -6.10 9.61
CA TYR A 3 16.93 -6.67 8.35
C TYR A 3 16.25 -8.02 8.12
N TRP A 4 15.78 -8.25 6.89
CA TRP A 4 15.20 -9.52 6.48
C TRP A 4 16.28 -10.39 5.81
N GLU A 5 16.33 -11.67 6.13
CA GLU A 5 17.31 -12.59 5.54
C GLU A 5 17.09 -12.83 4.04
N LYS A 6 15.84 -12.73 3.58
CA LYS A 6 15.45 -12.95 2.18
C LYS A 6 14.48 -11.88 1.73
N ALA A 7 14.51 -11.53 0.45
CA ALA A 7 13.50 -10.67 -0.15
C ALA A 7 12.19 -11.43 -0.40
N GLY A 8 11.05 -10.72 -0.42
CA GLY A 8 9.78 -11.27 -0.89
C GLY A 8 8.56 -10.94 -0.04
N LYS A 9 7.40 -11.41 -0.51
CA LYS A 9 6.06 -11.20 0.09
C LYS A 9 5.96 -11.72 1.53
N VAL A 10 6.82 -12.65 1.92
CA VAL A 10 6.85 -13.24 3.27
C VAL A 10 7.10 -12.16 4.35
N ASN A 11 7.79 -11.07 3.98
CA ASN A 11 8.13 -9.99 4.90
C ASN A 11 7.07 -8.89 4.97
N THR A 12 6.05 -8.91 4.08
CA THR A 12 5.13 -7.78 3.94
C THR A 12 4.39 -7.50 5.24
N GLN A 13 3.89 -8.52 5.93
CA GLN A 13 3.14 -8.31 7.17
C GLN A 13 4.02 -7.67 8.26
N ALA A 14 5.18 -8.25 8.52
CA ALA A 14 6.08 -7.74 9.55
C ALA A 14 6.62 -6.33 9.20
N THR A 15 6.80 -6.03 7.92
CA THR A 15 7.20 -4.68 7.47
C THR A 15 6.09 -3.66 7.70
N VAL A 16 4.83 -4.02 7.43
CA VAL A 16 3.65 -3.18 7.71
C VAL A 16 3.57 -2.87 9.21
N ASP A 17 3.68 -3.90 10.05
CA ASP A 17 3.57 -3.75 11.50
C ASP A 17 4.70 -2.85 12.07
N LEU A 18 5.93 -3.00 11.57
CA LEU A 18 7.05 -2.13 11.95
C LEU A 18 6.87 -0.68 11.48
N ALA A 19 6.33 -0.47 10.28
CA ALA A 19 6.08 0.85 9.74
C ALA A 19 5.00 1.60 10.55
N ILE A 20 3.90 0.92 10.88
CA ILE A 20 2.82 1.47 11.71
C ILE A 20 3.34 1.82 13.10
N LYS A 21 4.03 0.87 13.76
CA LYS A 21 4.61 1.11 15.08
C LYS A 21 5.50 2.35 15.10
N ARG A 22 6.36 2.50 14.09
CA ARG A 22 7.24 3.67 13.99
C ARG A 22 6.47 4.95 13.71
N ALA A 23 5.41 4.90 12.89
CA ALA A 23 4.55 6.05 12.66
C ALA A 23 3.89 6.51 13.98
N GLU A 24 3.38 5.58 14.78
CA GLU A 24 2.80 5.85 16.11
C GLU A 24 3.84 6.44 17.07
N GLU A 25 5.04 5.85 17.16
CA GLU A 25 6.15 6.34 18.01
C GLU A 25 6.54 7.80 17.69
N LEU A 26 6.42 8.20 16.42
CA LEU A 26 6.78 9.53 15.94
C LEU A 26 5.60 10.50 15.85
N GLY A 27 4.38 10.04 16.16
CA GLY A 27 3.16 10.85 15.99
C GLY A 27 2.89 11.23 14.54
N LEU A 28 3.23 10.37 13.57
CA LEU A 28 2.99 10.60 12.16
C LEU A 28 1.55 10.22 11.79
N GLU A 29 0.92 11.06 10.99
CA GLU A 29 -0.46 10.86 10.55
C GLU A 29 -0.58 10.24 9.16
N HIS A 30 0.48 10.30 8.35
CA HIS A 30 0.45 9.90 6.94
C HIS A 30 1.38 8.73 6.65
N ILE A 31 0.93 7.83 5.78
CA ILE A 31 1.76 6.74 5.25
C ILE A 31 1.56 6.57 3.76
N VAL A 32 2.67 6.44 3.04
CA VAL A 32 2.69 6.21 1.59
C VAL A 32 3.12 4.77 1.32
N VAL A 33 2.32 4.05 0.53
CA VAL A 33 2.48 2.61 0.31
C VAL A 33 2.46 2.32 -1.19
N ALA A 34 3.48 1.60 -1.68
CA ALA A 34 3.45 1.08 -3.04
C ALA A 34 2.62 -0.22 -3.10
N SER A 35 1.62 -0.28 -3.98
CA SER A 35 0.86 -1.51 -4.22
C SER A 35 0.26 -1.53 -5.63
N ASN A 36 0.69 -2.50 -6.45
CA ASN A 36 0.17 -2.69 -7.81
C ASN A 36 -1.21 -3.37 -7.83
N THR A 37 -1.47 -4.31 -6.92
CA THR A 37 -2.74 -5.06 -6.85
C THR A 37 -3.66 -4.63 -5.70
N GLY A 38 -3.19 -3.74 -4.82
CA GLY A 38 -3.89 -3.30 -3.62
C GLY A 38 -3.65 -4.15 -2.37
N ALA A 39 -3.14 -5.37 -2.52
CA ALA A 39 -2.97 -6.33 -1.42
C ALA A 39 -2.08 -5.82 -0.26
N THR A 40 -1.12 -4.92 -0.55
CA THR A 40 -0.29 -4.30 0.49
C THR A 40 -1.03 -3.15 1.17
N ALA A 41 -1.74 -2.32 0.40
CA ALA A 41 -2.47 -1.16 0.92
C ALA A 41 -3.58 -1.57 1.89
N GLU A 42 -4.28 -2.68 1.62
CA GLU A 42 -5.34 -3.22 2.49
C GLU A 42 -4.86 -3.49 3.92
N LYS A 43 -3.58 -3.81 4.10
CA LYS A 43 -3.03 -4.11 5.43
C LYS A 43 -2.90 -2.88 6.34
N PHE A 44 -2.94 -1.68 5.76
CA PHE A 44 -2.89 -0.42 6.50
C PHE A 44 -4.27 0.13 6.84
N VAL A 45 -5.34 -0.38 6.22
CA VAL A 45 -6.71 0.08 6.46
C VAL A 45 -7.08 -0.11 7.94
N GLY A 46 -7.74 0.89 8.51
CA GLY A 46 -8.20 0.86 9.91
C GLY A 46 -7.10 1.03 10.95
N ARG A 47 -5.87 1.40 10.55
CA ARG A 47 -4.72 1.59 11.45
C ARG A 47 -4.55 3.02 11.96
N GLY A 48 -5.54 3.89 11.79
CA GLY A 48 -5.51 5.27 12.26
C GLY A 48 -4.57 6.21 11.49
N LEU A 49 -4.04 5.77 10.35
CA LEU A 49 -3.18 6.57 9.46
C LEU A 49 -3.95 7.00 8.21
N ASN A 50 -3.59 8.16 7.67
CA ASN A 50 -3.99 8.65 6.36
C ASN A 50 -3.16 7.94 5.29
N ILE A 51 -3.77 7.03 4.55
CA ILE A 51 -3.07 6.14 3.61
C ILE A 51 -3.09 6.73 2.20
N VAL A 52 -1.92 6.82 1.58
CA VAL A 52 -1.77 7.07 0.14
C VAL A 52 -1.16 5.83 -0.50
N CYS A 53 -1.93 5.17 -1.35
CA CYS A 53 -1.48 4.02 -2.12
C CYS A 53 -1.06 4.45 -3.52
N VAL A 54 0.21 4.24 -3.86
CA VAL A 54 0.77 4.52 -5.19
C VAL A 54 0.80 3.21 -5.98
N THR A 55 0.10 3.19 -7.11
CA THR A 55 0.01 2.04 -8.02
C THR A 55 1.03 2.17 -9.15
N HIS A 56 1.20 1.12 -9.95
CA HIS A 56 1.85 1.25 -11.26
C HIS A 56 1.00 2.12 -12.19
N HIS A 57 1.63 2.68 -13.23
CA HIS A 57 0.89 3.29 -14.34
C HIS A 57 0.06 2.23 -15.07
N VAL A 58 -1.07 2.66 -15.63
CA VAL A 58 -1.85 1.84 -16.57
C VAL A 58 -1.01 1.60 -17.81
N GLY A 59 -0.86 0.34 -18.22
CA GLY A 59 0.03 -0.02 -19.32
C GLY A 59 1.27 -0.82 -18.91
N PHE A 60 1.57 -0.94 -17.61
CA PHE A 60 2.84 -1.52 -17.13
C PHE A 60 2.99 -3.00 -17.47
N THR A 61 1.95 -3.82 -17.28
CA THR A 61 1.95 -5.25 -17.64
C THR A 61 1.55 -5.50 -19.08
N GLY A 62 0.77 -4.60 -19.68
CA GLY A 62 0.30 -4.67 -21.06
C GLY A 62 -0.48 -3.41 -21.44
N PRO A 63 -0.55 -3.04 -22.73
CA PRO A 63 -1.21 -1.80 -23.17
C PRO A 63 -2.65 -1.67 -22.67
N GLY A 64 -2.93 -0.64 -21.88
CA GLY A 64 -4.26 -0.38 -21.32
C GLY A 64 -4.64 -1.27 -20.13
N GLU A 65 -3.75 -2.13 -19.64
CA GLU A 65 -4.00 -2.95 -18.45
C GLU A 65 -3.69 -2.19 -17.16
N ASP A 66 -4.64 -2.24 -16.22
CA ASP A 66 -4.47 -1.84 -14.82
C ASP A 66 -4.41 -3.11 -13.96
N GLU A 67 -3.29 -3.31 -13.25
CA GLU A 67 -3.10 -4.45 -12.34
C GLU A 67 -4.04 -4.41 -11.13
N MET A 68 -4.52 -3.22 -10.76
CA MET A 68 -5.51 -3.06 -9.71
C MET A 68 -6.91 -3.14 -10.31
N ARG A 69 -7.56 -4.29 -10.12
CA ARG A 69 -8.95 -4.48 -10.56
C ARG A 69 -9.86 -3.36 -10.04
N PRO A 70 -10.82 -2.87 -10.84
CA PRO A 70 -11.71 -1.77 -10.45
C PRO A 70 -12.44 -1.98 -9.11
N GLU A 71 -12.81 -3.23 -8.81
CA GLU A 71 -13.45 -3.60 -7.54
C GLU A 71 -12.54 -3.37 -6.33
N VAL A 72 -11.25 -3.68 -6.46
CA VAL A 72 -10.25 -3.49 -5.39
C VAL A 72 -9.99 -1.99 -5.21
N ARG A 73 -9.85 -1.25 -6.32
CA ARG A 73 -9.71 0.21 -6.33
C ARG A 73 -10.85 0.87 -5.56
N ARG A 74 -12.09 0.56 -5.93
CA ARG A 74 -13.28 1.09 -5.26
C ARG A 74 -13.33 0.71 -3.78
N ARG A 75 -13.03 -0.55 -3.44
CA ARG A 75 -13.02 -1.00 -2.03
C ARG A 75 -12.01 -0.21 -1.19
N LEU A 76 -10.80 0.01 -1.71
CA LEU A 76 -9.77 0.78 -1.02
C LEU A 76 -10.19 2.25 -0.82
N GLU A 77 -10.79 2.87 -1.84
CA GLU A 77 -11.32 4.23 -1.74
C GLU A 77 -12.45 4.35 -0.72
N GLU A 78 -13.39 3.40 -0.70
CA GLU A 78 -14.47 3.32 0.30
C GLU A 78 -13.92 3.14 1.73
N GLN A 79 -12.73 2.54 1.87
CA GLN A 79 -12.02 2.39 3.13
C GLN A 79 -11.15 3.61 3.51
N GLY A 80 -11.21 4.69 2.73
CA GLY A 80 -10.50 5.95 3.00
C GLY A 80 -9.06 6.01 2.48
N VAL A 81 -8.65 5.06 1.64
CA VAL A 81 -7.32 5.07 1.00
C VAL A 81 -7.33 6.00 -0.20
N LYS A 82 -6.37 6.93 -0.27
CA LYS A 82 -6.15 7.76 -1.45
C LYS A 82 -5.31 7.00 -2.47
N LEU A 83 -5.79 6.88 -3.70
CA LEU A 83 -5.06 6.19 -4.77
C LEU A 83 -4.39 7.17 -5.72
N LEU A 84 -3.12 6.93 -6.02
CA LEU A 84 -2.35 7.66 -7.01
C LEU A 84 -1.86 6.68 -8.09
N THR A 85 -2.27 6.96 -9.33
CA THR A 85 -1.82 6.25 -10.53
C THR A 85 -1.22 7.31 -11.47
N THR A 86 0.07 7.20 -11.77
CA THR A 86 0.80 8.18 -12.60
C THR A 86 1.87 7.48 -13.44
N THR A 87 2.33 8.17 -14.50
CA THR A 87 3.23 7.75 -15.60
C THR A 87 4.43 6.89 -15.24
#